data_AF-B6K4L2-F1
#
_entry.id   AF-B6K4L2-F1
#
_cell.length_a   1.000
_cell.length_b   1.000
_cell.length_c   1.000
_cell.angle_alpha   90.00
_cell.angle_beta   90.00
_cell.angle_gamma   90.00
#
_symmetry.space_group_name_H-M   'P 1'
#
loop_
_entity.id
_entity.type
_entity.pdbx_description
1 polymer ?
#
loop_
_entity_poly.entity_id
_entity_poly.type
_entity_poly.pdbx_seq_one_letter_code
_entity_poly.pdbx_strand_id
1 'polypeptide(L)'
;MLRLDKRIALLPPLQLYRRILRSHRHYLPTELRVLGDTYVKAEFHRHQKITNPLHIVGFLSTWQSYCQEIEGEHWKDQKFNKELLESLNEQQISQLYQLLKAIREE
;
A
#
# COMPACT_ATOMS: atom_id res chain seq x y z
N MET A 1 12.66 -27.01 5.91
CA MET A 1 13.15 -25.73 6.47
C MET A 1 11.93 -24.92 6.88
N LEU A 2 11.59 -24.93 8.18
CA LEU A 2 10.39 -24.28 8.71
C LEU A 2 10.45 -22.77 8.42
N ARG A 3 9.52 -22.27 7.60
CA ARG A 3 9.18 -20.85 7.60
C ARG A 3 8.57 -20.57 8.97
N LEU A 4 9.40 -20.10 9.90
CA LEU A 4 8.89 -19.43 11.09
C LEU A 4 8.12 -18.22 10.58
N ASP A 5 6.80 -18.33 10.66
CA ASP A 5 5.86 -17.25 10.53
C ASP A 5 6.20 -16.23 11.62
N LYS A 6 7.15 -15.36 11.29
CA LYS A 6 7.66 -14.33 12.18
C LYS A 6 6.49 -13.37 12.30
N ARG A 7 5.69 -13.50 13.36
CA ARG A 7 4.75 -12.46 13.78
C ARG A 7 5.58 -11.22 14.04
N ILE A 8 5.83 -10.44 12.99
CA ILE A 8 6.54 -9.17 13.09
C ILE A 8 5.58 -8.30 13.89
N ALA A 9 5.95 -8.03 15.16
CA ALA A 9 5.22 -7.10 16.00
C ALA A 9 4.94 -5.82 15.19
N LEU A 10 3.72 -5.31 15.26
CA LEU A 10 3.33 -4.10 14.55
C LEU A 10 4.30 -2.98 14.91
N LEU A 11 4.91 -2.39 13.89
CA LEU A 11 5.83 -1.28 14.09
C LEU A 11 5.06 -0.03 14.55
N PRO A 12 5.63 0.78 15.45
CA PRO A 12 5.06 2.08 15.80
C PRO A 12 4.91 2.98 14.56
N PRO A 13 3.91 3.88 14.52
CA PRO A 13 3.56 4.65 13.32
C PRO A 13 4.75 5.35 12.64
N LEU A 14 5.57 6.08 13.40
CA LEU A 14 6.73 6.80 12.86
C LEU A 14 7.83 5.86 12.33
N GLN A 15 7.99 4.69 12.95
CA GLN A 15 8.97 3.70 12.51
C GLN A 15 8.51 3.06 11.20
N LEU A 16 7.23 2.68 11.13
CA LEU A 16 6.63 2.11 9.93
C LEU A 16 6.65 3.09 8.76
N TYR A 17 6.26 4.35 9.00
CA TYR A 17 6.32 5.43 8.01
C TYR A 17 7.73 5.59 7.41
N ARG A 18 8.77 5.66 8.25
CA ARG A 18 10.16 5.77 7.78
C ARG A 18 10.62 4.53 7.03
N ARG A 19 10.17 3.34 7.45
CA ARG A 19 10.49 2.08 6.76
C ARG A 19 9.91 2.09 5.35
N ILE A 20 8.64 2.45 5.18
CA ILE A 20 7.98 2.53 3.87
C ILE A 20 8.74 3.45 2.91
N LEU A 21 9.12 4.66 3.36
CA LEU A 21 9.89 5.59 2.51
C LEU A 21 11.27 5.04 2.12
N ARG A 22 11.91 4.26 2.99
CA ARG A 22 13.16 3.57 2.66
C ARG A 22 12.91 2.46 1.65
N SER A 23 11.85 1.67 1.83
CA SER A 23 11.49 0.60 0.92
C SER A 23 11.14 1.16 -0.47
N HIS A 24 10.44 2.28 -0.57
CA HIS A 24 10.25 2.97 -1.85
C HIS A 24 11.58 3.34 -2.51
N ARG A 25 12.55 3.85 -1.74
CA ARG A 25 13.86 4.23 -2.26
C ARG A 25 14.68 3.04 -2.76
N HIS A 26 14.56 1.90 -2.11
CA HIS A 26 15.37 0.71 -2.42
C HIS A 26 14.77 -0.16 -3.53
N TYR A 27 13.44 -0.27 -3.58
CA TYR A 27 12.78 -1.29 -4.40
C TYR A 27 11.93 -0.72 -5.54
N LEU A 28 11.56 0.57 -5.52
CA LEU A 28 10.73 1.15 -6.58
C LEU A 28 11.56 1.96 -7.60
N PRO A 29 11.20 1.89 -8.91
CA PRO A 29 11.64 2.86 -9.91
C PRO A 29 11.32 4.31 -9.50
N THR A 30 12.05 5.27 -10.07
CA THR A 30 11.99 6.68 -9.67
C THR A 30 10.58 7.25 -9.76
N GLU A 31 9.85 6.95 -10.82
CA GLU A 31 8.51 7.46 -11.09
C GLU A 31 7.50 6.93 -10.05
N LEU A 32 7.54 5.62 -9.80
CA LEU A 32 6.69 4.97 -8.81
C LEU A 32 7.01 5.42 -7.39
N ARG A 33 8.28 5.68 -7.08
CA ARG A 33 8.71 6.25 -5.80
C ARG A 33 8.14 7.65 -5.58
N VAL A 34 8.19 8.53 -6.57
CA VAL A 34 7.66 9.90 -6.44
C VAL A 34 6.16 9.87 -6.13
N LEU A 35 5.40 9.04 -6.86
CA LEU A 35 3.98 8.85 -6.62
C LEU A 35 3.71 8.28 -5.23
N GLY A 36 4.38 7.17 -4.89
CA GLY A 36 4.22 6.47 -3.61
C GLY A 36 4.58 7.33 -2.40
N ASP A 37 5.71 8.05 -2.45
CA ASP A 37 6.14 8.95 -1.37
C ASP A 37 5.12 10.08 -1.14
N THR A 38 4.58 10.65 -2.22
CA THR A 38 3.57 11.71 -2.15
C THR A 38 2.30 11.20 -1.48
N TYR A 39 1.83 10.03 -1.89
CA TYR A 39 0.64 9.40 -1.32
C TYR A 39 0.83 9.06 0.17
N VAL A 40 1.91 8.36 0.53
CA VAL A 40 2.19 7.95 1.91
C VAL A 40 2.32 9.15 2.85
N LYS A 41 2.96 10.24 2.40
CA LYS A 41 3.04 11.50 3.18
C LYS A 41 1.65 12.08 3.44
N ALA A 42 0.82 12.17 2.40
CA ALA A 42 -0.53 12.71 2.51
C ALA A 42 -1.40 11.85 3.44
N GLU A 43 -1.40 10.53 3.26
CA GLU A 43 -2.17 9.61 4.09
C GLU A 43 -1.75 9.65 5.56
N PHE A 44 -0.43 9.64 5.84
CA PHE A 44 0.06 9.72 7.21
C PHE A 44 -0.37 11.03 7.90
N HIS A 45 -0.39 12.14 7.16
CA HIS A 45 -0.87 13.41 7.68
C HIS A 45 -2.38 13.40 7.95
N ARG A 46 -3.20 12.87 7.01
CA ARG A 46 -4.66 12.77 7.19
C ARG A 46 -5.05 11.90 8.39
N HIS A 47 -4.28 10.86 8.68
CA HIS A 47 -4.58 9.91 9.74
C HIS A 47 -3.92 10.27 11.09
N GLN A 48 -3.21 11.40 11.18
CA GLN A 48 -2.42 11.78 12.36
C GLN A 48 -3.28 12.07 13.62
N LYS A 49 -4.56 12.39 13.44
CA LYS A 49 -5.50 12.71 14.53
C LYS A 49 -6.42 11.55 14.92
N ILE A 50 -6.25 10.36 14.34
CA ILE A 50 -7.07 9.21 14.69
C ILE A 50 -6.69 8.73 16.09
N THR A 51 -7.70 8.60 16.95
CA THR A 51 -7.53 8.16 18.34
C THR A 51 -8.09 6.77 18.60
N ASN A 52 -8.96 6.25 17.73
CA ASN A 52 -9.54 4.91 17.88
C ASN A 52 -8.44 3.84 17.73
N PRO A 53 -8.11 3.08 18.78
CA PRO A 53 -7.03 2.09 18.75
C PRO A 53 -7.23 1.00 17.70
N LEU A 54 -8.47 0.56 17.44
CA LEU A 54 -8.76 -0.46 16.43
C LEU A 54 -8.43 0.04 15.03
N HIS A 55 -8.77 1.29 14.73
CA HIS A 55 -8.47 1.90 13.43
C HIS A 55 -6.96 2.09 13.25
N ILE A 56 -6.25 2.48 14.31
CA ILE A 56 -4.79 2.60 14.29
C ILE A 56 -4.14 1.23 14.02
N VAL A 57 -4.57 0.17 14.71
CA VAL A 57 -4.06 -1.18 14.50
C VAL A 57 -4.34 -1.67 13.08
N GLY A 58 -5.56 -1.47 12.57
CA GLY A 58 -5.91 -1.81 11.19
C GLY A 58 -5.02 -1.10 10.17
N PHE A 59 -4.81 0.20 10.35
CA PHE A 59 -3.93 1.01 9.49
C PHE A 59 -2.47 0.53 9.54
N LEU A 60 -1.91 0.29 10.73
CA LEU A 60 -0.53 -0.18 10.87
C LEU A 60 -0.35 -1.58 10.25
N SER A 61 -1.36 -2.45 10.38
CA SER A 61 -1.34 -3.79 9.78
C SER A 61 -1.26 -3.72 8.27
N THR A 62 -2.16 -2.96 7.63
CA THR A 62 -2.17 -2.84 6.15
C THR A 62 -0.90 -2.20 5.63
N TRP A 63 -0.40 -1.17 6.30
CA TRP A 63 0.85 -0.49 5.94
C TRP A 63 2.08 -1.38 6.10
N GLN A 64 2.09 -2.24 7.12
CA GLN A 64 3.17 -3.18 7.32
C GLN A 64 3.16 -4.27 6.24
N SER A 65 2.00 -4.80 5.87
CA SER A 65 1.87 -5.74 4.74
C SER A 65 2.31 -5.08 3.44
N TYR A 66 1.86 -3.85 3.14
CA TYR A 66 2.30 -3.10 1.96
C TYR A 66 3.83 -2.93 1.90
N CYS A 67 4.44 -2.57 3.03
CA CYS A 67 5.90 -2.44 3.12
C CYS A 67 6.63 -3.76 2.84
N GLN A 68 6.09 -4.88 3.35
CA GLN A 68 6.65 -6.22 3.11
C GLN A 68 6.52 -6.64 1.64
N GLU A 69 5.41 -6.32 0.98
CA GLU A 69 5.21 -6.58 -0.45
C GLU A 69 6.20 -5.81 -1.33
N ILE A 70 6.48 -4.54 -0.99
CA ILE A 70 7.50 -3.75 -1.69
C ILE A 70 8.89 -4.37 -1.52
N GLU A 71 9.25 -4.71 -0.27
CA GLU A 71 10.55 -5.29 0.06
C GLU A 71 10.77 -6.68 -0.52
N GLY A 72 9.69 -7.45 -0.70
CA GLY A 72 9.74 -8.77 -1.34
C GLY A 72 9.92 -8.71 -2.85
N GLU A 73 9.82 -7.53 -3.48
CA GLU A 73 9.78 -7.34 -4.94
C GLU A 73 8.61 -8.05 -5.66
N HIS A 74 7.71 -8.69 -4.91
CA HIS A 74 6.56 -9.43 -5.45
C HIS A 74 5.55 -8.53 -6.16
N TRP A 75 5.63 -7.20 -5.95
CA TRP A 75 4.79 -6.20 -6.59
C TRP A 75 4.99 -6.10 -8.11
N LYS A 76 6.14 -6.54 -8.65
CA LYS A 76 6.47 -6.42 -10.08
C LYS A 76 5.60 -7.30 -10.99
N ASP A 77 5.23 -8.48 -10.51
CA ASP A 77 4.49 -9.49 -11.27
C ASP A 77 3.04 -9.68 -10.76
N GLN A 78 2.61 -8.85 -9.81
CA GLN A 78 1.27 -8.92 -9.26
C GLN A 78 0.22 -8.49 -10.28
N LYS A 79 -0.60 -9.46 -10.69
CA LYS A 79 -1.83 -9.20 -11.41
C LYS A 79 -2.88 -8.66 -10.46
N PHE A 80 -3.85 -7.93 -11.01
CA PHE A 80 -5.00 -7.41 -10.28
C PHE A 80 -5.66 -8.55 -9.47
N ASN A 81 -5.85 -8.33 -8.17
CA ASN A 81 -6.53 -9.30 -7.33
C ASN A 81 -7.99 -9.41 -7.78
N LYS A 82 -8.40 -10.60 -8.25
CA LYS A 82 -9.75 -10.86 -8.74
C LYS A 82 -10.80 -10.69 -7.64
N GLU A 83 -10.48 -11.07 -6.41
CA GLU A 83 -11.38 -10.91 -5.26
C GLU A 83 -11.63 -9.43 -4.96
N LEU A 84 -10.63 -8.58 -5.14
CA LEU A 84 -10.78 -7.13 -4.98
C LEU A 84 -11.72 -6.58 -6.06
N LEU A 85 -11.56 -6.99 -7.32
CA LEU A 85 -12.44 -6.61 -8.43
C LEU A 85 -13.90 -6.99 -8.17
N GLU A 86 -14.14 -8.20 -7.66
CA GLU A 86 -15.48 -8.68 -7.31
C GLU A 86 -16.09 -7.94 -6.11
N SER A 87 -15.26 -7.35 -5.25
CA SER A 87 -15.72 -6.54 -4.11
C SER A 87 -16.06 -5.08 -4.47
N LEU A 88 -15.73 -4.62 -5.68
CA LEU A 88 -16.01 -3.25 -6.12
C LEU A 88 -17.50 -3.09 -6.45
N ASN A 89 -18.06 -1.94 -6.09
CA ASN A 89 -19.42 -1.57 -6.50
C ASN A 89 -19.45 -1.05 -7.96
N GLU A 90 -20.66 -0.95 -8.53
CA GLU A 90 -20.84 -0.52 -9.93
C GLU A 90 -20.19 0.84 -10.24
N GLN A 91 -20.24 1.79 -9.30
CA GLN A 91 -19.64 3.10 -9.47
C GLN A 91 -18.10 3.02 -9.53
N GLN A 92 -17.49 2.26 -8.62
CA GLN A 92 -16.05 2.04 -8.58
C GLN A 92 -15.57 1.30 -9.84
N ILE A 93 -16.35 0.33 -10.33
CA ILE A 93 -16.09 -0.37 -11.60
C ILE A 93 -16.12 0.61 -12.78
N SER A 94 -17.12 1.51 -12.83
CA SER A 94 -17.22 2.54 -13.87
C SER A 94 -16.02 3.47 -13.85
N GLN A 95 -15.59 3.94 -12.68
CA GLN A 95 -14.40 4.79 -12.53
C GLN A 95 -13.12 4.07 -12.94
N LEU A 96 -12.96 2.80 -12.56
CA LEU A 96 -11.83 1.99 -13.00
C LEU A 96 -11.79 1.85 -14.52
N TYR A 97 -12.94 1.61 -15.15
CA TYR A 97 -13.04 1.51 -16.62
C TYR A 97 -12.66 2.83 -17.31
N GLN A 98 -13.14 3.97 -16.80
CA GLN A 98 -12.77 5.29 -17.33
C GLN A 98 -11.26 5.53 -17.24
N LEU A 99 -10.65 5.15 -16.12
CA LEU A 99 -9.21 5.28 -15.91
C LEU A 99 -8.41 4.39 -16.88
N LEU A 100 -8.83 3.13 -17.07
CA LEU A 100 -8.21 2.23 -18.05
C LEU A 100 -8.33 2.73 -19.48
N LYS A 101 -9.45 3.37 -19.82
CA LYS A 101 -9.66 3.99 -21.14
C LYS A 101 -8.71 5.17 -21.35
N ALA A 102 -8.59 6.06 -20.36
CA ALA A 102 -7.68 7.21 -20.44
C ALA A 102 -6.22 6.80 -20.65
N ILE A 103 -5.73 5.78 -19.93
CA ILE A 103 -4.36 5.25 -20.09
C ILE A 103 -4.11 4.67 -21.48
N ARG A 104 -5.14 4.12 -22.14
CA ARG A 104 -5.02 3.52 -23.48
C ARG A 104 -5.09 4.54 -24.62
N GLU A 105 -5.61 5.72 -24.34
CA GLU A 105 -5.78 6.81 -25.31
C GLU A 105 -4.62 7.82 -25.27
N GLU A 106 -3.66 7.66 -24.34
CA GLU A 106 -2.33 8.30 -24.31
C GLU A 106 -1.25 7.43 -24.98
#